data_AF-A0A2E4FAF6-F1
#
_entry.id   AF-A0A2E4FAF6-F1
#
_cell.length_a   1.000
_cell.length_b   1.000
_cell.length_c   1.000
_cell.angle_alpha   90.00
_cell.angle_beta   90.00
_cell.angle_gamma   90.00
#
_symmetry.space_group_name_H-M   'P 1'
#
loop_
_entity.id
_entity.type
_entity.pdbx_description
1 polymer ?
#
loop_
_entity_poly.entity_id
_entity_poly.type
_entity_poly.pdbx_seq_one_letter_code
_entity_poly.pdbx_strand_id
1 'polypeptide(L)'
;MSAPLIADLTDPQALRVALTNQLSVGALEVRTSLSVPLLSPLTVLVLLSGGRTVSLTGRAVAPIPGGAGFFIQLDPTAGLEELRALPVPEAPVAPEPEPEPEPETQTEPTPEATDDDEDRGEEEGEERDLPPGTQVPIPAWKLIDVTSTVPVHQQLKELGVSDRVRLARHATRPVRTLLLRDIEKRIHLEVVKNPKITDEEIVDATKISNLSPGALRYIATQRKFTRRRDVVLNLIYNPATPADQALKLMGTLNQSELLKIMRSNRVREKLQIAAKKKLMKSGVI
;
A
#
# COMPACT_ATOMS: atom_id res chain seq x y z
N MET A 1 -27.69 14.05 -31.02
CA MET A 1 -27.30 12.65 -30.73
C MET A 1 -25.78 12.60 -30.81
N SER A 2 -25.09 12.46 -29.68
CA SER A 2 -23.63 12.33 -29.66
C SER A 2 -23.22 10.95 -30.17
N ALA A 3 -22.16 10.86 -30.98
CA ALA A 3 -21.64 9.59 -31.46
C ALA A 3 -21.26 8.68 -30.27
N PRO A 4 -21.54 7.37 -30.34
CA PRO A 4 -21.17 6.45 -29.28
C PRO A 4 -19.65 6.38 -29.15
N LEU A 5 -19.14 6.50 -27.92
CA LEU A 5 -17.72 6.31 -27.63
C LEU A 5 -17.40 4.82 -27.67
N ILE A 6 -16.26 4.44 -28.23
CA ILE A 6 -15.85 3.04 -28.31
C ILE A 6 -14.77 2.78 -27.26
N ALA A 7 -14.97 1.78 -26.42
CA ALA A 7 -13.98 1.25 -25.50
C ALA A 7 -13.53 -0.13 -26.00
N ASP A 8 -12.30 -0.23 -26.46
CA ASP A 8 -11.74 -1.50 -26.96
C ASP A 8 -11.19 -2.35 -25.80
N LEU A 9 -11.90 -3.43 -25.48
CA LEU A 9 -11.49 -4.45 -24.50
C LEU A 9 -11.27 -5.81 -25.20
N THR A 10 -10.85 -5.79 -26.47
CA THR A 10 -10.53 -7.01 -27.23
C THR A 10 -9.29 -7.73 -26.67
N ASP A 11 -8.36 -6.99 -26.09
CA ASP A 11 -7.15 -7.54 -25.43
C ASP A 11 -7.50 -8.20 -24.08
N PRO A 12 -7.12 -9.47 -23.84
CA PRO A 12 -7.35 -10.14 -22.57
C PRO A 12 -6.76 -9.42 -21.35
N GLN A 13 -5.61 -8.74 -21.48
CA GLN A 13 -5.05 -7.98 -20.35
C GLN A 13 -5.86 -6.71 -20.06
N ALA A 14 -6.23 -5.95 -21.09
CA ALA A 14 -7.12 -4.80 -20.96
C ALA A 14 -8.48 -5.17 -20.35
N LEU A 15 -9.08 -6.29 -20.79
CA LEU A 15 -10.34 -6.80 -20.24
C LEU A 15 -10.20 -7.18 -18.76
N ARG A 16 -9.11 -7.87 -18.38
CA ARG A 16 -8.83 -8.24 -16.98
C ARG A 16 -8.71 -7.00 -16.09
N VAL A 17 -7.98 -5.97 -16.54
CA VAL A 17 -7.82 -4.71 -15.80
C VAL A 17 -9.16 -3.98 -15.66
N ALA A 18 -9.94 -3.92 -16.75
CA ALA A 18 -11.27 -3.31 -16.74
C ALA A 18 -12.19 -4.05 -15.75
N LEU A 19 -12.28 -5.37 -15.79
CA LEU A 19 -13.14 -6.17 -14.90
C LEU A 19 -12.74 -6.05 -13.43
N THR A 20 -11.44 -6.14 -13.14
CA THR A 20 -10.94 -6.21 -11.76
C THR A 20 -10.95 -4.85 -11.08
N ASN A 21 -10.57 -3.79 -11.81
CA ASN A 21 -10.29 -2.48 -11.20
C ASN A 21 -11.33 -1.40 -11.54
N GLN A 22 -11.95 -1.45 -12.73
CA GLN A 22 -12.79 -0.37 -13.22
C GLN A 22 -14.29 -0.73 -13.11
N LEU A 23 -14.72 -1.81 -13.76
CA LEU A 23 -16.11 -2.25 -13.80
C LEU A 23 -16.60 -2.74 -12.43
N SER A 24 -15.73 -3.29 -11.59
CA SER A 24 -16.05 -3.66 -10.20
C SER A 24 -16.57 -2.48 -9.37
N VAL A 25 -16.01 -1.28 -9.59
CA VAL A 25 -16.44 -0.04 -8.92
C VAL A 25 -17.44 0.78 -9.74
N GLY A 26 -17.92 0.25 -10.88
CA GLY A 26 -18.90 0.91 -11.74
C GLY A 26 -18.31 2.07 -12.55
N ALA A 27 -17.00 2.08 -12.76
CA ALA A 27 -16.31 3.07 -13.56
C ALA A 27 -15.71 2.44 -14.83
N LEU A 28 -15.49 3.24 -15.87
CA LEU A 28 -14.74 2.82 -17.06
C LEU A 28 -13.83 3.95 -17.52
N GLU A 29 -12.56 3.64 -17.75
CA GLU A 29 -11.63 4.54 -18.42
C GLU A 29 -11.84 4.43 -19.93
N VAL A 30 -12.20 5.53 -20.58
CA VAL A 30 -12.34 5.57 -22.05
C VAL A 30 -11.34 6.55 -22.62
N ARG A 31 -10.42 6.00 -23.42
CA ARG A 31 -9.41 6.77 -24.14
C ARG A 31 -10.01 7.26 -25.45
N THR A 32 -10.12 8.57 -25.59
CA THR A 32 -10.70 9.20 -26.77
C THR A 32 -10.06 10.56 -26.98
N SER A 33 -9.89 10.95 -28.26
CA SER A 33 -9.50 12.32 -28.65
C SER A 33 -10.69 13.27 -28.69
N LEU A 34 -11.92 12.77 -28.53
CA LEU A 34 -13.14 13.57 -28.51
C LEU A 34 -13.30 14.28 -27.17
N SER A 35 -13.52 15.59 -27.22
CA SER A 35 -13.84 16.38 -26.02
C SER A 35 -15.28 16.13 -25.58
N VAL A 36 -15.47 15.54 -24.40
CA VAL A 36 -16.80 15.23 -23.84
C VAL A 36 -17.08 16.16 -22.66
N PRO A 37 -18.25 16.85 -22.60
CA PRO A 37 -18.62 17.66 -21.44
C PRO A 37 -18.77 16.80 -20.19
N LEU A 38 -18.20 17.24 -19.07
CA LEU A 38 -18.37 16.56 -17.78
C LEU A 38 -19.84 16.55 -17.34
N LEU A 39 -20.23 15.51 -16.61
CA LEU A 39 -21.58 15.21 -16.11
C LEU A 39 -22.64 15.01 -17.20
N SER A 40 -22.26 15.06 -18.48
CA SER A 40 -23.19 14.78 -19.59
C SER A 40 -23.44 13.27 -19.73
N PRO A 41 -24.68 12.85 -20.00
CA PRO A 41 -25.00 11.46 -20.29
C PRO A 41 -24.37 11.05 -21.62
N LEU A 42 -23.80 9.86 -21.65
CA LEU A 42 -23.12 9.31 -22.81
C LEU A 42 -23.36 7.81 -22.92
N THR A 43 -23.22 7.30 -24.14
CA THR A 43 -23.28 5.88 -24.44
C THR A 43 -21.90 5.42 -24.87
N VAL A 44 -21.42 4.33 -24.27
CA VAL A 44 -20.16 3.68 -24.59
C VAL A 44 -20.44 2.29 -25.17
N LEU A 45 -19.87 2.00 -26.32
CA LEU A 45 -19.84 0.67 -26.90
C LEU A 45 -18.54 -0.01 -26.50
N VAL A 46 -18.64 -1.06 -25.70
CA VAL A 46 -17.53 -1.91 -25.30
C VAL A 46 -17.37 -3.01 -26.33
N LEU A 47 -16.23 -3.02 -27.02
CA LEU A 47 -15.87 -4.09 -27.95
C LEU A 47 -15.13 -5.20 -27.20
N LEU A 48 -15.61 -6.44 -27.34
CA LEU A 48 -15.05 -7.64 -26.72
C LEU A 48 -14.42 -8.56 -27.76
N SER A 49 -13.63 -9.52 -27.29
CA SER A 49 -13.06 -10.57 -28.13
C SER A 49 -14.16 -11.34 -28.89
N GLY A 50 -13.89 -11.64 -30.17
CA GLY A 50 -14.86 -12.27 -31.07
C GLY A 50 -15.87 -11.32 -31.72
N GLY A 51 -15.67 -10.00 -31.64
CA GLY A 51 -16.50 -9.00 -32.33
C GLY A 51 -17.84 -8.71 -31.64
N ARG A 52 -18.02 -9.19 -30.40
CA ARG A 52 -19.20 -8.87 -29.58
C ARG A 52 -19.10 -7.43 -29.09
N THR A 53 -20.22 -6.72 -29.09
CA THR A 53 -20.30 -5.35 -28.56
C THR A 53 -21.35 -5.25 -27.47
N VAL A 54 -21.01 -4.67 -26.32
CA VAL A 54 -21.95 -4.38 -25.23
C VAL A 54 -22.12 -2.87 -25.11
N SER A 55 -23.37 -2.40 -25.09
CA SER A 55 -23.68 -0.99 -24.92
C SER A 55 -23.87 -0.66 -23.44
N LEU A 56 -23.16 0.35 -22.97
CA LEU A 56 -23.26 0.89 -21.62
C LEU A 56 -23.70 2.35 -21.66
N THR A 57 -24.41 2.79 -20.63
CA THR A 57 -24.71 4.21 -20.42
C THR A 57 -24.01 4.70 -19.17
N GLY A 58 -23.67 5.99 -19.14
CA GLY A 58 -23.04 6.59 -17.99
C GLY A 58 -22.84 8.10 -18.14
N ARG A 59 -22.04 8.67 -17.25
CA ARG A 59 -21.66 10.09 -17.26
C ARG A 59 -20.16 10.26 -17.17
N ALA A 60 -19.60 11.18 -17.96
CA ALA A 60 -18.19 11.56 -17.83
C ALA A 60 -17.98 12.30 -16.50
N VAL A 61 -17.11 11.80 -15.63
CA VAL A 61 -16.90 12.39 -14.30
C VAL A 61 -15.61 13.20 -14.19
N ALA A 62 -14.55 12.80 -14.89
CA ALA A 62 -13.27 13.50 -14.86
C ALA A 62 -12.41 13.18 -16.09
N PRO A 63 -11.56 14.10 -16.58
CA PRO A 63 -10.54 13.79 -17.57
C PRO A 63 -9.44 12.91 -16.98
N ILE A 64 -8.78 12.10 -17.81
CA ILE A 64 -7.63 11.29 -17.40
C ILE A 64 -6.40 12.21 -17.25
N PRO A 65 -5.73 12.27 -16.09
CA PRO A 65 -4.55 13.09 -15.91
C PRO A 65 -3.42 12.70 -16.87
N GLY A 66 -2.97 13.63 -17.71
CA GLY A 66 -1.84 13.42 -18.63
C GLY A 66 -2.13 12.61 -19.89
N GLY A 67 -3.41 12.35 -20.23
CA GLY A 67 -3.80 11.58 -21.42
C GLY A 67 -5.05 12.11 -22.11
N ALA A 68 -5.37 11.53 -23.27
CA ALA A 68 -6.61 11.80 -24.01
C ALA A 68 -7.70 10.80 -23.59
N GLY A 69 -8.67 11.27 -22.80
CA GLY A 69 -9.83 10.47 -22.39
C GLY A 69 -10.46 10.91 -21.07
N PHE A 70 -11.46 10.15 -20.62
CA PHE A 70 -12.25 10.48 -19.44
C PHE A 70 -12.60 9.22 -18.65
N PHE A 71 -12.78 9.39 -17.34
CA PHE A 71 -13.45 8.42 -16.48
C PHE A 71 -14.96 8.58 -16.63
N ILE A 72 -15.64 7.45 -16.77
CA ILE A 72 -17.09 7.38 -16.90
C ILE A 72 -17.64 6.64 -15.69
N GLN A 73 -18.61 7.25 -15.02
CA GLN A 73 -19.45 6.55 -14.05
C GLN A 73 -20.59 5.87 -14.81
N LEU A 74 -20.67 4.55 -14.71
CA LEU A 74 -21.64 3.74 -15.44
C LEU A 74 -22.95 3.65 -14.67
N ASP A 75 -24.06 3.71 -15.40
CA ASP A 75 -25.37 3.41 -14.84
C ASP A 75 -25.52 1.90 -14.64
N PRO A 76 -26.26 1.44 -13.60
CA PRO A 76 -26.51 0.03 -13.36
C PRO A 76 -27.48 -0.52 -14.42
N THR A 77 -26.94 -0.86 -15.59
CA THR A 77 -27.65 -1.37 -16.75
C THR A 77 -27.40 -2.87 -16.92
N ALA A 78 -28.31 -3.58 -17.60
CA ALA A 78 -28.14 -5.01 -17.88
C ALA A 78 -26.81 -5.32 -18.59
N GLY A 79 -26.33 -4.42 -19.45
CA GLY A 79 -25.03 -4.56 -20.12
C GLY A 79 -23.83 -4.46 -19.16
N LEU A 80 -23.93 -3.68 -18.07
CA LEU A 80 -22.88 -3.60 -17.06
C LEU A 80 -22.77 -4.92 -16.27
N GLU A 81 -23.92 -5.49 -15.91
CA GLU A 81 -23.97 -6.78 -15.22
C GLU A 81 -23.50 -7.93 -16.13
N GLU A 82 -23.83 -7.90 -17.43
CA GLU A 82 -23.30 -8.86 -18.41
C GLU A 82 -21.77 -8.80 -18.50
N LEU A 83 -21.17 -7.59 -18.52
CA LEU A 83 -19.73 -7.45 -18.53
C LEU A 83 -19.09 -7.94 -17.22
N ARG A 84 -19.66 -7.60 -16.06
CA ARG A 84 -19.16 -8.06 -14.75
C ARG A 84 -19.21 -9.57 -14.58
N ALA A 85 -20.15 -10.24 -15.23
CA ALA A 85 -20.30 -11.68 -15.20
C ALA A 85 -19.32 -12.42 -16.14
N LEU A 86 -18.52 -11.71 -16.96
CA LEU A 86 -17.52 -12.33 -17.81
C LEU A 86 -16.40 -12.97 -16.96
N PRO A 87 -15.92 -14.17 -17.35
CA PRO A 87 -14.80 -14.81 -16.66
C PRO A 87 -13.55 -13.94 -16.78
N VAL A 88 -12.93 -13.63 -15.63
CA VAL A 88 -11.69 -12.84 -15.59
C VAL A 88 -10.56 -13.67 -16.20
N PRO A 89 -9.84 -13.18 -17.23
CA PRO A 89 -8.74 -13.91 -17.84
C PRO A 89 -7.65 -14.25 -16.81
N GLU A 90 -7.16 -15.50 -16.82
CA GLU A 90 -6.05 -15.93 -15.96
C GLU A 90 -4.79 -15.12 -16.24
N ALA A 91 -4.05 -14.81 -15.18
CA ALA A 91 -2.78 -14.10 -15.32
C ALA A 91 -1.76 -15.04 -15.99
N PRO A 92 -0.92 -14.56 -16.93
CA PRO A 92 0.16 -15.37 -17.46
C PRO A 92 1.08 -15.79 -16.31
N VAL A 93 1.25 -17.10 -16.14
CA VAL A 93 2.19 -17.71 -15.20
C VAL A 93 3.60 -17.28 -15.63
N ALA A 94 4.29 -16.50 -14.80
CA ALA A 94 5.70 -16.21 -15.03
C ALA A 94 6.50 -17.53 -14.92
N PRO A 95 7.45 -17.81 -15.83
CA PRO A 95 8.24 -19.04 -15.75
C PRO A 95 9.07 -19.04 -14.47
N GLU A 96 8.99 -20.14 -13.71
CA GLU A 96 9.82 -20.41 -12.54
C GLU A 96 11.31 -20.38 -12.95
N PRO A 97 12.20 -19.78 -12.15
CA PRO A 97 13.64 -19.81 -12.45
C PRO A 97 14.19 -21.22 -12.25
N GLU A 98 14.91 -21.73 -13.25
CA GLU A 98 15.64 -23.01 -13.21
C GLU A 98 16.67 -23.04 -12.04
N PRO A 99 16.92 -24.21 -11.43
CA PRO A 99 17.90 -24.36 -10.36
C PRO A 99 19.34 -24.26 -10.90
N GLU A 100 20.13 -23.31 -10.38
CA GLU A 100 21.58 -23.23 -10.61
C GLU A 100 22.32 -24.40 -9.91
N PRO A 101 23.43 -24.90 -10.47
CA PRO A 101 24.15 -26.06 -9.93
C PRO A 101 25.00 -25.71 -8.70
N GLU A 102 25.02 -26.62 -7.73
CA GLU A 102 25.83 -26.57 -6.51
C GLU A 102 27.34 -26.56 -6.82
N PRO A 103 28.17 -25.77 -6.10
CA PRO A 103 29.61 -25.97 -6.11
C PRO A 103 30.07 -26.82 -4.92
N GLU A 104 30.99 -27.71 -5.24
CA GLU A 104 31.61 -28.74 -4.43
C GLU A 104 32.36 -28.22 -3.18
N THR A 105 32.37 -29.09 -2.18
CA THR A 105 32.97 -28.97 -0.85
C THR A 105 34.50 -28.81 -0.91
N GLN A 106 35.05 -27.89 -0.11
CA GLN A 106 36.43 -27.97 0.37
C GLN A 106 36.44 -27.86 1.89
N THR A 107 37.11 -28.84 2.49
CA THR A 107 37.16 -29.20 3.90
C THR A 107 38.36 -28.54 4.60
N GLU A 108 38.25 -28.46 5.94
CA GLU A 108 39.25 -28.22 7.00
C GLU A 108 39.21 -26.86 7.70
N PRO A 109 39.51 -26.79 9.02
CA PRO A 109 39.01 -27.65 10.09
C PRO A 109 38.45 -26.85 11.29
N THR A 110 37.64 -27.54 12.09
CA THR A 110 37.06 -27.16 13.39
C THR A 110 38.11 -26.67 14.40
N PRO A 111 37.73 -25.75 15.31
CA PRO A 111 37.82 -26.11 16.72
C PRO A 111 36.49 -25.91 17.47
N GLU A 112 36.16 -26.98 18.20
CA GLU A 112 35.39 -27.14 19.44
C GLU A 112 34.56 -25.94 19.89
N ALA A 113 33.23 -26.05 19.78
CA ALA A 113 32.36 -26.57 20.84
C ALA A 113 32.30 -25.65 22.07
N THR A 114 31.35 -24.74 22.04
CA THR A 114 30.55 -24.39 23.21
C THR A 114 29.09 -24.51 22.81
N ASP A 115 28.47 -25.57 23.33
CA ASP A 115 27.03 -25.75 23.38
C ASP A 115 26.35 -24.49 23.88
N ASP A 116 25.35 -24.00 23.15
CA ASP A 116 24.23 -23.22 23.68
C ASP A 116 23.09 -23.32 22.67
N ASP A 117 22.39 -24.44 22.82
CA ASP A 117 20.95 -24.69 22.65
C ASP A 117 20.23 -24.09 21.44
N GLU A 118 19.81 -25.03 20.60
CA GLU A 118 18.59 -24.99 19.81
C GLU A 118 17.39 -24.54 20.68
N ASP A 119 16.84 -23.36 20.39
CA ASP A 119 15.41 -23.13 20.62
C ASP A 119 14.84 -22.29 19.48
N ARG A 120 14.50 -23.00 18.40
CA ARG A 120 13.63 -22.48 17.36
C ARG A 120 12.38 -23.36 17.35
N GLY A 121 11.63 -23.28 18.44
CA GLY A 121 10.29 -23.84 18.56
C GLY A 121 9.43 -23.45 17.37
N GLU A 122 9.26 -24.42 16.47
CA GLU A 122 8.02 -24.61 15.74
C GLU A 122 6.94 -24.84 16.81
N GLU A 123 6.13 -23.81 17.11
CA GLU A 123 4.89 -24.01 17.84
C GLU A 123 3.89 -24.73 16.91
N GLU A 124 4.17 -26.01 16.65
CA GLU A 124 3.13 -26.98 16.37
C GLU A 124 2.19 -26.98 17.59
N GLY A 125 0.89 -26.91 17.31
CA GLY A 125 -0.12 -26.75 18.33
C GLY A 125 -0.09 -27.90 19.34
N GLU A 126 0.44 -27.64 20.53
CA GLU A 126 0.04 -28.36 21.72
C GLU A 126 -1.46 -28.12 21.90
N GLU A 127 -2.26 -29.14 21.59
CA GLU A 127 -3.65 -29.27 22.02
C GLU A 127 -3.65 -29.44 23.54
N ARG A 128 -3.36 -28.34 24.25
CA ARG A 128 -3.48 -28.27 25.70
C ARG A 128 -4.96 -28.38 26.01
N ASP A 129 -5.33 -29.34 26.85
CA ASP A 129 -6.67 -29.47 27.45
C ASP A 129 -7.05 -28.16 28.16
N LEU A 130 -7.67 -27.26 27.41
CA LEU A 130 -8.18 -25.99 27.90
C LEU A 130 -9.37 -26.30 28.82
N PRO A 131 -9.46 -25.66 30.00
CA PRO A 131 -10.57 -25.89 30.91
C PRO A 131 -11.90 -25.57 30.21
N PRO A 132 -12.95 -26.39 30.41
CA PRO A 132 -14.23 -26.22 29.74
C PRO A 132 -14.84 -24.86 30.09
N GLY A 133 -15.07 -24.05 29.05
CA GLY A 133 -15.54 -22.66 29.17
C GLY A 133 -14.55 -21.59 28.72
N THR A 134 -13.31 -21.95 28.39
CA THR A 134 -12.34 -20.99 27.83
C THR A 134 -12.68 -20.71 26.37
N GLN A 135 -13.25 -19.55 26.07
CA GLN A 135 -13.37 -19.07 24.69
C GLN A 135 -11.97 -18.86 24.12
N VAL A 136 -11.56 -19.73 23.19
CA VAL A 136 -10.32 -19.56 22.44
C VAL A 136 -10.46 -18.25 21.64
N PRO A 137 -9.60 -17.24 21.88
CA PRO A 137 -9.68 -15.99 21.16
C PRO A 137 -9.52 -16.27 19.66
N ILE A 138 -10.46 -15.80 18.84
CA ILE A 138 -10.39 -15.95 17.38
C ILE A 138 -9.00 -15.51 16.92
N PRO A 139 -8.27 -16.34 16.15
CA PRO A 139 -6.91 -16.00 15.75
C PRO A 139 -6.92 -14.73 14.89
N ALA A 140 -5.91 -13.89 15.07
CA ALA A 140 -5.89 -12.52 14.53
C ALA A 140 -6.03 -12.45 13.00
N TRP A 141 -5.53 -13.47 12.30
CA TRP A 141 -5.61 -13.57 10.83
C TRP A 141 -7.00 -13.92 10.30
N LYS A 142 -7.93 -14.37 11.17
CA LYS A 142 -9.32 -14.72 10.82
C LYS A 142 -10.33 -13.61 11.16
N LEU A 143 -9.88 -12.48 11.72
CA LEU A 143 -10.74 -11.37 12.13
C LEU A 143 -11.33 -10.58 10.95
N ILE A 144 -10.77 -10.71 9.75
CA ILE A 144 -11.25 -10.04 8.54
C ILE A 144 -11.42 -11.06 7.45
N ASP A 145 -12.56 -10.98 6.78
CA ASP A 145 -12.82 -11.72 5.56
C ASP A 145 -12.72 -10.77 4.37
N VAL A 146 -11.61 -10.87 3.63
CA VAL A 146 -11.37 -10.06 2.42
C VAL A 146 -12.27 -10.53 1.25
N THR A 147 -12.86 -11.72 1.33
CA THR A 147 -13.77 -12.29 0.32
C THR A 147 -15.24 -12.01 0.59
N SER A 148 -15.56 -11.46 1.77
CA SER A 148 -16.91 -11.06 2.14
C SER A 148 -17.41 -9.88 1.30
N THR A 149 -18.73 -9.81 1.14
CA THR A 149 -19.43 -8.68 0.50
C THR A 149 -19.31 -7.38 1.30
N VAL A 150 -19.02 -7.46 2.60
CA VAL A 150 -18.82 -6.28 3.45
C VAL A 150 -17.43 -5.70 3.18
N PRO A 151 -17.29 -4.39 2.90
CA PRO A 151 -15.98 -3.81 2.61
C PRO A 151 -15.07 -3.84 3.84
N VAL A 152 -13.79 -4.12 3.63
CA VAL A 152 -12.78 -4.31 4.70
C VAL A 152 -12.77 -3.17 5.72
N HIS A 153 -12.90 -1.92 5.28
CA HIS A 153 -12.90 -0.76 6.17
C HIS A 153 -14.10 -0.73 7.15
N GLN A 154 -15.23 -1.33 6.78
CA GLN A 154 -16.40 -1.45 7.65
C GLN A 154 -16.17 -2.57 8.67
N GLN A 155 -15.66 -3.72 8.24
CA GLN A 155 -15.28 -4.81 9.13
C GLN A 155 -14.28 -4.34 10.20
N LEU A 156 -13.27 -3.53 9.83
CA LEU A 156 -12.32 -2.95 10.80
C LEU A 156 -13.00 -2.08 11.86
N LYS A 157 -14.06 -1.34 11.51
CA LYS A 157 -14.76 -0.46 12.46
C LYS A 157 -15.55 -1.24 13.49
N GLU A 158 -16.03 -2.43 13.13
CA GLU A 158 -16.76 -3.33 14.02
C GLU A 158 -15.82 -4.04 15.01
N LEU A 159 -14.53 -4.13 14.69
CA LEU A 159 -13.52 -4.72 15.58
C LEU A 159 -13.15 -3.80 16.75
N GLY A 160 -13.05 -4.41 17.93
CA GLY A 160 -12.48 -3.79 19.11
C GLY A 160 -11.03 -3.34 18.91
N VAL A 161 -10.57 -2.38 19.71
CA VAL A 161 -9.19 -1.86 19.63
C VAL A 161 -8.16 -2.99 19.81
N SER A 162 -8.38 -3.88 20.78
CA SER A 162 -7.49 -5.01 21.06
C SER A 162 -7.36 -5.96 19.86
N ASP A 163 -8.47 -6.24 19.17
CA ASP A 163 -8.47 -7.12 18.00
C ASP A 163 -7.79 -6.47 16.80
N ARG A 164 -7.97 -5.17 16.59
CA ARG A 164 -7.22 -4.42 15.56
C ARG A 164 -5.71 -4.41 15.83
N VAL A 165 -5.30 -4.31 17.09
CA VAL A 165 -3.89 -4.40 17.48
C VAL A 165 -3.32 -5.80 17.19
N ARG A 166 -4.06 -6.86 17.54
CA ARG A 166 -3.66 -8.25 17.23
C ARG A 166 -3.56 -8.46 15.72
N LEU A 167 -4.55 -8.00 14.97
CA LEU A 167 -4.63 -8.07 13.52
C LEU A 167 -3.46 -7.34 12.85
N ALA A 168 -3.01 -6.19 13.37
CA ALA A 168 -1.96 -5.39 12.75
C ALA A 168 -0.67 -6.15 12.42
N ARG A 169 -0.29 -7.15 13.25
CA ARG A 169 0.89 -7.99 13.04
C ARG A 169 0.75 -9.03 11.93
N HIS A 170 -0.47 -9.46 11.62
CA HIS A 170 -0.77 -10.51 10.64
C HIS A 170 -1.52 -9.97 9.41
N ALA A 171 -1.89 -8.69 9.43
CA ALA A 171 -2.65 -8.03 8.39
C ALA A 171 -1.97 -8.10 7.02
N THR A 172 -2.80 -8.27 5.99
CA THR A 172 -2.42 -8.15 4.58
C THR A 172 -2.23 -6.68 4.19
N ARG A 173 -1.58 -6.42 3.06
CA ARG A 173 -1.32 -5.06 2.53
C ARG A 173 -2.54 -4.11 2.55
N PRO A 174 -3.75 -4.50 2.05
CA PRO A 174 -4.90 -3.60 2.08
C PRO A 174 -5.36 -3.26 3.51
N VAL A 175 -5.34 -4.24 4.41
CA VAL A 175 -5.70 -4.05 5.82
C VAL A 175 -4.71 -3.12 6.52
N ARG A 176 -3.39 -3.32 6.32
CA ARG A 176 -2.36 -2.44 6.88
C ARG A 176 -2.51 -0.99 6.42
N THR A 177 -2.83 -0.78 5.15
CA THR A 177 -3.04 0.56 4.57
C THR A 177 -4.19 1.32 5.25
N LEU A 178 -5.22 0.59 5.69
CA LEU A 178 -6.33 1.15 6.47
C LEU A 178 -5.91 1.39 7.93
N LEU A 179 -5.24 0.41 8.55
CA LEU A 179 -4.78 0.50 9.94
C LEU A 179 -3.74 1.61 10.17
N LEU A 180 -2.98 2.03 9.16
CA LEU A 180 -2.06 3.18 9.25
C LEU A 180 -2.77 4.54 9.37
N ARG A 181 -4.06 4.60 9.03
CA ARG A 181 -4.91 5.79 9.13
C ARG A 181 -5.88 5.72 10.30
N ASP A 182 -5.68 4.76 11.20
CA ASP A 182 -6.56 4.56 12.34
C ASP A 182 -6.53 5.77 13.29
N ILE A 183 -7.62 5.92 14.03
CA ILE A 183 -7.73 6.94 15.08
C ILE A 183 -6.76 6.55 16.22
N GLU A 184 -6.69 5.26 16.55
CA GLU A 184 -5.91 4.76 17.66
C GLU A 184 -4.42 4.61 17.32
N LYS A 185 -3.58 5.36 18.03
CA LYS A 185 -2.15 5.48 17.72
C LYS A 185 -1.33 4.26 18.10
N ARG A 186 -1.85 3.43 19.00
CA ARG A 186 -1.22 2.15 19.39
C ARG A 186 -1.15 1.17 18.22
N ILE A 187 -2.17 1.16 17.36
CA ILE A 187 -2.24 0.27 16.19
C ILE A 187 -1.10 0.58 15.21
N HIS A 188 -0.81 1.86 14.97
CA HIS A 188 0.20 2.28 13.99
C HIS A 188 1.58 1.66 14.26
N LEU A 189 1.98 1.53 15.53
CA LEU A 189 3.26 0.94 15.89
C LEU A 189 3.31 -0.55 15.53
N GLU A 190 2.24 -1.29 15.79
CA GLU A 190 2.18 -2.72 15.50
C GLU A 190 2.07 -3.00 13.99
N VAL A 191 1.44 -2.11 13.22
CA VAL A 191 1.43 -2.21 11.75
C VAL A 191 2.84 -2.07 11.19
N VAL A 192 3.61 -1.10 11.68
CA VAL A 192 4.98 -0.85 11.17
C VAL A 192 5.95 -1.97 11.58
N LYS A 193 5.69 -2.67 12.69
CA LYS A 193 6.46 -3.85 13.11
C LYS A 193 6.10 -5.13 12.35
N ASN A 194 5.05 -5.11 11.52
CA ASN A 194 4.62 -6.30 10.79
C ASN A 194 5.77 -6.83 9.90
N PRO A 195 6.10 -8.14 9.97
CA PRO A 195 7.22 -8.71 9.21
C PRO A 195 7.01 -8.64 7.69
N LYS A 196 5.76 -8.58 7.23
CA LYS A 196 5.38 -8.52 5.81
C LYS A 196 5.22 -7.07 5.30
N ILE A 197 5.65 -6.06 6.07
CA ILE A 197 5.60 -4.67 5.62
C ILE A 197 6.68 -4.41 4.57
N THR A 198 6.29 -3.79 3.46
CA THR A 198 7.19 -3.44 2.37
C THR A 198 7.78 -2.04 2.54
N ASP A 199 8.91 -1.78 1.88
CA ASP A 199 9.55 -0.45 1.89
C ASP A 199 8.66 0.62 1.25
N GLU A 200 7.85 0.27 0.26
CA GLU A 200 6.86 1.17 -0.35
C GLU A 200 5.80 1.63 0.66
N GLU A 201 5.26 0.68 1.43
CA GLU A 201 4.28 0.98 2.47
C GLU A 201 4.87 1.90 3.55
N ILE A 202 6.17 1.76 3.86
CA ILE A 202 6.85 2.64 4.81
C ILE A 202 7.00 4.06 4.25
N VAL A 203 7.33 4.19 2.97
CA VAL A 203 7.37 5.51 2.31
C VAL A 203 6.01 6.18 2.39
N ASP A 204 4.93 5.45 2.15
CA ASP A 204 3.58 6.01 2.25
C ASP A 204 3.16 6.29 3.69
N ALA A 205 3.54 5.44 4.65
CA ALA A 205 3.30 5.66 6.07
C ALA A 205 3.95 6.97 6.55
N THR A 206 5.21 7.23 6.17
CA THR A 206 5.92 8.44 6.59
C THR A 206 5.34 9.75 6.05
N LYS A 207 4.56 9.71 4.96
CA LYS A 207 3.84 10.88 4.44
C LYS A 207 2.60 11.24 5.27
N ILE A 208 2.08 10.31 6.08
CA ILE A 208 0.87 10.52 6.88
C ILE A 208 1.20 11.42 8.07
N SER A 209 0.65 12.63 8.09
CA SER A 209 0.87 13.61 9.17
C SER A 209 0.31 13.18 10.53
N ASN A 210 -0.70 12.30 10.53
CA ASN A 210 -1.37 11.80 11.74
C ASN A 210 -0.82 10.43 12.20
N LEU A 211 0.33 9.98 11.68
CA LEU A 211 0.95 8.73 12.13
C LEU A 211 1.46 8.88 13.58
N SER A 212 1.52 7.78 14.34
CA SER A 212 1.91 7.88 15.75
C SER A 212 3.40 8.24 15.89
N PRO A 213 3.77 9.09 16.86
CA PRO A 213 5.19 9.42 17.10
C PRO A 213 6.03 8.18 17.44
N GLY A 214 5.41 7.16 18.06
CA GLY A 214 6.04 5.88 18.35
C GLY A 214 6.36 5.09 17.09
N ALA A 215 5.43 5.03 16.13
CA ALA A 215 5.67 4.39 14.83
C ALA A 215 6.77 5.13 14.04
N LEU A 216 6.70 6.46 13.96
CA LEU A 216 7.73 7.27 13.27
C LEU A 216 9.12 7.11 13.91
N ARG A 217 9.18 7.02 15.25
CA ARG A 217 10.42 6.73 15.97
C ARG A 217 10.99 5.37 15.60
N TYR A 218 10.14 4.33 15.56
CA TYR A 218 10.57 3.00 15.16
C TYR A 218 11.09 3.00 13.72
N ILE A 219 10.40 3.67 12.78
CA ILE A 219 10.89 3.78 11.39
C ILE A 219 12.27 4.46 11.36
N ALA A 220 12.44 5.55 12.10
CA ALA A 220 13.69 6.31 12.15
C ALA A 220 14.87 5.54 12.77
N THR A 221 14.64 4.55 13.64
CA THR A 221 15.72 3.76 14.25
C THR A 221 16.14 2.56 13.39
N GLN A 222 15.29 2.10 12.48
CA GLN A 222 15.56 0.94 11.65
C GLN A 222 16.45 1.32 10.44
N ARG A 223 17.65 0.74 10.36
CA ARG A 223 18.60 0.97 9.25
C ARG A 223 18.03 0.58 7.89
N LYS A 224 17.22 -0.49 7.84
CA LYS A 224 16.56 -0.93 6.60
C LYS A 224 15.75 0.18 5.94
N PHE A 225 15.02 0.97 6.75
CA PHE A 225 14.16 2.04 6.25
C PHE A 225 14.92 3.35 6.02
N THR A 226 15.86 3.68 6.91
CA THR A 226 16.63 4.94 6.81
C THR A 226 17.69 4.95 5.70
N ARG A 227 17.99 3.79 5.08
CA ARG A 227 18.79 3.73 3.85
C ARG A 227 18.11 4.46 2.68
N ARG A 228 16.77 4.48 2.65
CA ARG A 228 16.01 5.17 1.59
C ARG A 228 15.93 6.66 1.86
N ARG A 229 16.37 7.46 0.89
CA ARG A 229 16.38 8.92 1.02
C ARG A 229 14.99 9.53 1.16
N ASP A 230 14.00 8.97 0.47
CA ASP A 230 12.60 9.40 0.54
C ASP A 230 12.05 9.30 1.97
N VAL A 231 12.35 8.19 2.66
CA VAL A 231 11.91 7.95 4.04
C VAL A 231 12.53 8.99 4.97
N VAL A 232 13.84 9.24 4.84
CA VAL A 232 14.57 10.22 5.65
C VAL A 232 13.97 11.62 5.48
N LEU A 233 13.73 12.05 4.24
CA LEU A 233 13.11 13.34 3.96
C LEU A 233 11.68 13.39 4.52
N ASN A 234 10.84 12.41 4.22
CA ASN A 234 9.45 12.39 4.71
C ASN A 234 9.39 12.47 6.24
N LEU A 235 10.27 11.76 6.96
CA LEU A 235 10.36 11.82 8.42
C LEU A 235 10.71 13.24 8.93
N ILE A 236 11.59 13.96 8.25
CA ILE A 236 11.98 15.33 8.64
C ILE A 236 10.84 16.33 8.38
N TYR A 237 10.15 16.19 7.25
CA TYR A 237 9.01 17.04 6.88
C TYR A 237 7.76 16.74 7.69
N ASN A 238 7.61 15.53 8.24
CA ASN A 238 6.43 15.15 9.01
C ASN A 238 6.42 15.84 10.39
N PRO A 239 5.34 16.55 10.74
CA PRO A 239 5.24 17.24 12.03
C PRO A 239 5.18 16.29 13.24
N ALA A 240 4.65 15.07 13.06
CA ALA A 240 4.50 14.08 14.13
C ALA A 240 5.79 13.33 14.48
N THR A 241 6.84 13.45 13.66
CA THR A 241 8.14 12.80 13.93
C THR A 241 8.78 13.42 15.18
N PRO A 242 9.26 12.66 16.16
CA PRO A 242 9.96 13.25 17.31
C PRO A 242 11.16 14.10 16.90
N ALA A 243 11.32 15.28 17.50
CA ALA A 243 12.36 16.25 17.12
C ALA A 243 13.78 15.65 17.19
N ASP A 244 14.06 14.82 18.20
CA ASP A 244 15.36 14.17 18.38
C ASP A 244 15.73 13.28 17.19
N GLN A 245 14.75 12.55 16.65
CA GLN A 245 14.97 11.66 15.51
C GLN A 245 15.18 12.48 14.23
N ALA A 246 14.38 13.53 14.02
CA ALA A 246 14.56 14.42 12.88
C ALA A 246 15.93 15.13 12.89
N LEU A 247 16.41 15.58 14.06
CA LEU A 247 17.74 16.17 14.23
C LEU A 247 18.87 15.20 13.89
N LYS A 248 18.76 13.94 14.33
CA LYS A 248 19.71 12.87 13.99
C LYS A 248 19.75 12.61 12.48
N LEU A 249 18.57 12.51 11.86
CA LEU A 249 18.43 12.28 10.41
C LEU A 249 18.96 13.45 9.58
N MET A 250 18.87 14.70 10.05
CA MET A 250 19.56 15.83 9.41
C MET A 250 21.08 15.71 9.43
N GLY A 251 21.65 14.79 10.21
CA GLY A 251 23.04 14.33 10.15
C GLY A 251 23.45 13.83 8.77
N THR A 252 22.55 13.14 8.08
CA THR A 252 22.84 12.41 6.84
C THR A 252 22.44 13.19 5.58
N LEU A 253 21.99 14.45 5.73
CA LEU A 253 21.54 15.29 4.63
C LEU A 253 22.68 15.99 3.90
N ASN A 254 22.53 16.18 2.59
CA ASN A 254 23.44 16.95 1.78
C ASN A 254 23.16 18.46 1.93
N GLN A 255 24.12 19.30 1.55
CA GLN A 255 24.00 20.76 1.66
C GLN A 255 22.78 21.30 0.88
N SER A 256 22.50 20.77 -0.30
CA SER A 256 21.35 21.17 -1.13
C SER A 256 20.00 20.88 -0.47
N GLU A 257 19.89 19.78 0.27
CA GLU A 257 18.67 19.41 0.98
C GLU A 257 18.52 20.22 2.28
N LEU A 258 19.61 20.48 2.98
CA LEU A 258 19.60 21.39 4.13
C LEU A 258 19.14 22.79 3.74
N LEU A 259 19.55 23.29 2.56
CA LEU A 259 19.07 24.57 2.01
C LEU A 259 17.56 24.54 1.74
N LYS A 260 17.04 23.44 1.19
CA LYS A 260 15.59 23.25 0.96
C LYS A 260 14.82 23.24 2.28
N ILE A 261 15.34 22.56 3.30
CA ILE A 261 14.71 22.50 4.63
C ILE A 261 14.70 23.88 5.29
N MET A 262 15.83 24.60 5.24
CA MET A 262 15.95 25.95 5.80
C MET A 262 14.92 26.92 5.20
N ARG A 263 14.63 26.81 3.89
CA ARG A 263 13.68 27.68 3.18
C ARG A 263 12.23 27.21 3.24
N SER A 264 11.97 25.97 3.64
CA SER A 264 10.65 25.34 3.55
C SER A 264 9.76 25.67 4.75
N ASN A 265 8.60 26.28 4.49
CA ASN A 265 7.57 26.56 5.51
C ASN A 265 6.86 25.32 6.08
N ARG A 266 7.02 24.15 5.44
CA ARG A 266 6.40 22.89 5.91
C ARG A 266 7.14 22.23 7.07
N VAL A 267 8.39 22.64 7.31
CA VAL A 267 9.25 22.04 8.33
C VAL A 267 9.18 22.86 9.61
N ARG A 268 9.24 22.19 10.77
CA ARG A 268 9.26 22.83 12.09
C ARG A 268 10.44 23.79 12.22
N GLU A 269 10.20 24.96 12.81
CA GLU A 269 11.18 26.04 12.97
C GLU A 269 12.49 25.57 13.64
N LYS A 270 12.39 24.72 14.67
CA LYS A 270 13.57 24.13 15.34
C LYS A 270 14.50 23.40 14.36
N LEU A 271 13.95 22.72 13.36
CA LEU A 271 14.72 22.00 12.34
C LEU A 271 15.29 22.97 11.29
N GLN A 272 14.57 24.04 10.94
CA GLN A 272 15.08 25.09 10.05
C GLN A 272 16.30 25.80 10.66
N ILE A 273 16.22 26.18 11.95
CA ILE A 273 17.33 26.81 12.68
C ILE A 273 18.54 25.87 12.73
N ALA A 274 18.32 24.58 13.01
CA ALA A 274 19.38 23.58 13.02
C ALA A 274 20.02 23.39 11.64
N ALA A 275 19.23 23.38 10.56
CA ALA A 275 19.73 23.32 9.19
C ALA A 275 20.57 24.56 8.83
N LYS A 276 20.10 25.77 9.18
CA LYS A 276 20.85 27.03 8.99
C LYS A 276 22.21 26.99 9.71
N LYS A 277 22.22 26.58 10.98
CA LYS A 277 23.46 26.45 11.78
C LYS A 277 24.46 25.48 11.14
N LYS A 278 23.98 24.37 10.56
CA LYS A 278 24.84 23.42 9.85
C LYS A 278 25.43 24.02 8.57
N LEU A 279 24.61 24.73 7.79
CA LEU A 279 25.05 25.36 6.54
C LEU A 279 26.11 26.44 6.77
N MET A 280 25.94 27.26 7.82
CA MET A 280 26.93 28.24 8.28
C MET A 280 28.25 27.58 8.65
N LYS A 281 28.21 26.47 9.41
CA LYS A 281 29.42 25.73 9.77
C LYS A 281 30.14 25.14 8.55
N SER A 282 29.40 24.77 7.51
CA SER A 282 29.97 24.24 6.26
C SER A 282 30.44 25.33 5.27
N GLY A 283 30.28 26.61 5.59
CA GLY A 283 30.71 27.72 4.72
C GLY A 283 29.87 27.93 3.46
N VAL A 284 28.66 27.37 3.41
CA VAL A 284 27.74 27.47 2.26
C VAL A 284 26.93 28.78 2.30
N ILE A 285 26.71 29.32 3.51
CA ILE A 285 26.00 30.57 3.79
C ILE A 285 26.65 31.30 4.96
#